data_AF-A0AAV9WY13-F1
#
_entry.id   AF-A0AAV9WY13-F1
#
_cell.length_a   1.000
_cell.length_b   1.000
_cell.length_c   1.000
_cell.angle_alpha   90.00
_cell.angle_beta   90.00
_cell.angle_gamma   90.00
#
_symmetry.space_group_name_H-M   'P 1'
#
loop_
_entity.id
_entity.type
_entity.pdbx_description
1 polymer ?
#
loop_
_entity_poly.entity_id
_entity_poly.type
_entity_poly.pdbx_seq_one_letter_code
_entity_poly.pdbx_strand_id
1 'polypeptide(L)'
;MIQFTLNRRVAAYLGAAFFFFLIISGAVTHHVRPDIYQNWKNGSLVLNPADNPTQPFQEEIFPLAKAGKIPKINPQNIVTDKNHKTPLFIGFTRNWYLLEQAVVSYIAAGWPADQITVIDNSGVMDSNLHGLLSPRNPWYLNHTRLDQLGVKIKRTPTLLTFAQLQNYFINSAIEQNWSYFFWSHMDVVVLSKEYESPYKGFYARILDCLRELVDTKEKWALKFFAYDWLTLVNVSAMKDMGGWDTQIPYYMTDCDMYERLKMKDFTLGDFNAGHIYDIGSHLSDLAILFPAEGENNALDTQRFKDLRSELEGMMKEKQENKQGRNYWQARQDGGEGEPFWRNPVGFEKSIRFWIERGRELFRMKWNYSECDLKKAGRRLSQDWA
;
A
#
# COMPACT_ATOMS: atom_id res chain seq x y z
N MET A 1 45.27 37.50 -29.14
CA MET A 1 43.93 38.11 -29.30
C MET A 1 43.23 37.33 -30.40
N ILE A 2 42.39 36.34 -30.07
CA ILE A 2 41.87 35.39 -31.08
C ILE A 2 40.35 35.39 -31.02
N GLN A 3 39.74 36.05 -32.00
CA GLN A 3 38.32 35.94 -32.32
C GLN A 3 38.05 34.54 -32.91
N PHE A 4 37.12 33.80 -32.32
CA PHE A 4 36.56 32.60 -32.95
C PHE A 4 35.48 33.01 -33.94
N THR A 5 35.83 33.04 -35.23
CA THR A 5 34.84 33.02 -36.31
C THR A 5 34.39 31.58 -36.52
N LEU A 6 33.16 31.26 -36.08
CA LEU A 6 32.55 29.96 -36.30
C LEU A 6 32.24 29.79 -37.80
N ASN A 7 32.97 28.87 -38.45
CA ASN A 7 32.80 28.58 -39.87
C ASN A 7 31.41 27.97 -40.12
N ARG A 8 30.57 28.66 -40.90
CA ARG A 8 29.19 28.23 -41.24
C ARG A 8 29.12 26.80 -41.81
N ARG A 9 30.20 26.27 -42.38
CA ARG A 9 30.26 24.88 -42.84
C ARG A 9 30.31 23.86 -41.70
N VAL A 10 30.95 24.17 -40.57
CA VAL A 10 31.05 23.26 -39.41
C VAL A 10 29.71 23.10 -38.69
N ALA A 11 28.91 24.17 -38.61
CA ALA A 11 27.55 24.12 -38.07
C ALA A 11 26.61 23.26 -38.95
N ALA A 12 26.80 23.28 -40.27
CA ALA A 12 26.03 22.43 -41.20
C ALA A 12 26.40 20.95 -41.07
N TYR A 13 27.69 20.61 -40.85
CA TYR A 13 28.12 19.23 -40.64
C TYR A 13 27.69 18.66 -39.29
N LEU A 14 27.68 19.47 -38.22
CA LEU A 14 27.18 19.04 -36.91
C LEU A 14 25.65 18.89 -36.88
N GLY A 15 24.92 19.77 -37.57
CA GLY A 15 23.47 19.64 -37.74
C GLY A 15 23.07 18.43 -38.60
N ALA A 16 23.82 18.14 -39.67
CA ALA A 16 23.60 16.97 -40.51
C ALA A 16 23.94 15.66 -39.79
N ALA A 17 25.00 15.61 -38.99
CA ALA A 17 25.35 14.42 -38.20
C ALA A 17 24.30 14.13 -37.11
N PHE A 18 23.72 15.16 -36.48
CA PHE A 18 22.65 15.00 -35.49
C PHE A 18 21.33 14.51 -36.12
N PHE A 19 21.00 15.01 -37.31
CA PHE A 19 19.84 14.52 -38.08
C PHE A 19 20.06 13.09 -38.65
N PHE A 20 21.28 12.75 -39.05
CA PHE A 20 21.60 11.39 -39.54
C PHE A 20 21.55 10.36 -38.39
N PHE A 21 21.95 10.73 -37.18
CA PHE A 21 21.79 9.88 -35.99
C PHE A 21 20.33 9.67 -35.58
N LEU A 22 19.45 10.66 -35.81
CA LEU A 22 18.00 10.51 -35.60
C LEU A 22 17.32 9.63 -36.65
N ILE A 23 17.87 9.57 -37.88
CA ILE A 23 17.35 8.72 -38.96
C ILE A 23 17.85 7.27 -38.83
N ILE A 24 19.07 7.05 -38.32
CA ILE A 24 19.61 5.70 -38.05
C ILE A 24 19.07 5.11 -36.74
N SER A 25 18.61 5.92 -35.78
CA SER A 25 18.08 5.42 -34.49
C SER A 25 16.62 4.91 -34.54
N GLY A 26 15.98 4.86 -35.71
CA GLY A 26 14.63 4.29 -35.85
C GLY A 26 13.55 5.00 -35.02
N ALA A 27 13.81 6.22 -34.55
CA ALA A 27 12.97 6.89 -33.55
C ALA A 27 11.77 7.67 -34.13
N VAL A 28 11.60 7.72 -35.46
CA VAL A 28 10.48 8.45 -36.09
C VAL A 28 9.95 7.71 -37.31
N THR A 29 9.43 6.49 -37.13
CA THR A 29 8.44 5.90 -38.04
C THR A 29 7.52 4.97 -37.25
N HIS A 30 6.23 5.29 -37.23
CA HIS A 30 5.08 4.43 -36.88
C HIS A 30 5.41 2.98 -36.49
N HIS A 31 5.74 2.74 -35.23
CA HIS A 31 5.86 1.39 -34.65
C HIS A 31 4.97 1.26 -33.40
N VAL A 32 3.75 1.78 -33.47
CA VAL A 32 2.67 1.07 -32.77
C VAL A 32 2.29 -0.07 -33.69
N ARG A 33 2.74 -1.27 -33.33
CA ARG A 33 2.45 -2.50 -34.05
C ARG A 33 0.91 -2.59 -34.27
N PRO A 34 0.39 -2.64 -35.51
CA PRO A 34 -1.06 -2.54 -35.78
C PRO A 34 -1.89 -3.63 -35.09
N ASP A 35 -1.29 -4.79 -34.86
CA ASP A 35 -1.79 -5.92 -34.08
C ASP A 35 -2.01 -5.56 -32.60
N ILE A 36 -1.12 -4.76 -32.01
CA ILE A 36 -1.28 -4.26 -30.63
C ILE A 36 -2.42 -3.24 -30.56
N TYR A 37 -2.54 -2.35 -31.55
CA TYR A 37 -3.65 -1.39 -31.62
C TYR A 37 -5.01 -2.07 -31.87
N GLN A 38 -5.04 -3.10 -32.72
CA GLN A 38 -6.24 -3.90 -33.00
C GLN A 38 -6.65 -4.76 -31.80
N ASN A 39 -5.69 -5.40 -31.10
CA ASN A 39 -5.98 -6.12 -29.86
C ASN A 39 -6.45 -5.19 -28.73
N TRP A 40 -5.97 -3.95 -28.69
CA TRP A 40 -6.45 -2.93 -27.75
C TRP A 40 -7.88 -2.47 -28.06
N LYS A 41 -8.26 -2.37 -29.34
CA LYS A 41 -9.65 -2.08 -29.76
C LYS A 41 -10.61 -3.26 -29.55
N ASN A 42 -10.14 -4.48 -29.76
CA ASN A 42 -10.96 -5.70 -29.68
C ASN A 42 -11.04 -6.30 -28.28
N GLY A 43 -10.18 -5.87 -27.36
CA GLY A 43 -10.26 -6.16 -25.93
C GLY A 43 -11.38 -5.38 -25.25
N SER A 44 -12.62 -5.56 -25.69
CA SER A 44 -13.81 -5.10 -24.98
C SER A 44 -14.03 -6.01 -23.76
N LEU A 45 -13.21 -5.83 -22.72
CA LEU A 45 -13.73 -6.04 -21.38
C LEU A 45 -14.75 -4.92 -21.17
N VAL A 46 -16.02 -5.25 -21.38
CA VAL A 46 -17.14 -4.46 -20.90
C VAL A 46 -16.99 -4.42 -19.38
N LEU A 47 -16.31 -3.39 -18.88
CA LEU A 47 -16.61 -2.90 -17.55
C LEU A 47 -18.03 -2.37 -17.69
N ASN A 48 -18.98 -3.11 -17.12
CA ASN A 48 -20.32 -2.57 -16.96
C ASN A 48 -20.17 -1.17 -16.35
N PRO A 49 -20.83 -0.14 -16.91
CA PRO A 49 -20.89 1.15 -16.26
C PRO A 49 -21.31 0.90 -14.82
N ALA A 50 -20.57 1.49 -13.89
CA ALA A 50 -20.70 1.27 -12.46
C ALA A 50 -22.16 1.03 -12.08
N ASP A 51 -22.49 -0.16 -11.57
CA ASP A 51 -23.61 -0.22 -10.63
C ASP A 51 -23.28 0.84 -9.59
N ASN A 52 -24.13 1.86 -9.50
CA ASN A 52 -23.97 2.97 -8.57
C ASN A 52 -23.44 2.41 -7.24
N PRO A 53 -22.37 2.97 -6.66
CA PRO A 53 -21.96 2.55 -5.33
C PRO A 53 -23.20 2.59 -4.44
N THR A 54 -23.52 1.44 -3.84
CA THR A 54 -24.71 1.29 -2.97
C THR A 54 -24.71 2.28 -1.81
N GLN A 55 -23.55 2.92 -1.55
CA GLN A 55 -23.42 4.05 -0.65
C GLN A 55 -23.14 5.34 -1.44
N PRO A 56 -23.89 6.43 -1.16
CA PRO A 56 -23.63 7.74 -1.74
C PRO A 56 -22.24 8.24 -1.33
N PHE A 57 -21.61 9.02 -2.21
CA PHE A 57 -20.33 9.66 -1.91
C PHE A 57 -20.46 10.53 -0.64
N GLN A 58 -19.60 10.26 0.35
CA GLN A 58 -19.54 10.98 1.61
C GLN A 58 -18.22 11.77 1.67
N GLU A 59 -18.30 13.10 1.75
CA GLU A 59 -17.10 13.95 1.73
C GLU A 59 -16.22 13.82 2.97
N GLU A 60 -16.79 13.45 4.11
CA GLU A 60 -16.14 13.40 5.42
C GLU A 60 -16.67 12.22 6.22
N ILE A 61 -15.79 11.35 6.69
CA ILE A 61 -16.13 10.16 7.51
C ILE A 61 -15.69 10.30 8.96
N PHE A 62 -15.07 11.43 9.33
CA PHE A 62 -14.68 11.70 10.71
C PHE A 62 -14.99 13.16 11.11
N PRO A 63 -16.28 13.53 11.23
CA PRO A 63 -16.70 14.91 11.51
C PRO A 63 -16.08 15.51 12.77
N LEU A 64 -15.83 14.70 13.81
CA LEU A 64 -15.18 15.16 15.03
C LEU A 64 -13.76 15.66 14.78
N ALA A 65 -12.95 14.91 14.03
CA ALA A 65 -11.60 15.32 13.67
C ALA A 65 -11.61 16.58 12.79
N LYS A 66 -12.59 16.74 11.90
CA LYS A 66 -12.81 17.99 11.14
C LYS A 66 -13.02 19.19 12.04
N ALA A 67 -13.72 19.00 13.15
CA ALA A 67 -13.95 20.02 14.17
C ALA A 67 -12.75 20.22 15.12
N GLY A 68 -11.60 19.59 14.85
CA GLY A 68 -10.41 19.63 15.70
C GLY A 68 -10.55 18.82 16.99
N LYS A 69 -11.48 17.87 17.05
CA LYS A 69 -11.75 17.03 18.22
C LYS A 69 -11.42 15.57 17.90
N ILE A 70 -10.33 15.06 18.47
CA ILE A 70 -10.01 13.63 18.40
C ILE A 70 -10.54 12.95 19.67
N PRO A 71 -11.40 11.92 19.58
CA PRO A 71 -11.88 11.18 20.74
C PRO A 71 -10.72 10.53 21.51
N LYS A 72 -10.93 10.27 22.81
CA LYS A 72 -9.91 9.63 23.65
C LYS A 72 -9.82 8.14 23.32
N ILE A 73 -8.59 7.64 23.20
CA ILE A 73 -8.29 6.21 23.11
C ILE A 73 -8.75 5.55 24.42
N ASN A 74 -9.30 4.33 24.33
CA ASN A 74 -9.59 3.50 25.52
C ASN A 74 -8.30 3.38 26.37
N PRO A 75 -8.27 3.80 27.64
CA PRO A 75 -7.07 3.74 28.46
C PRO A 75 -6.46 2.33 28.57
N GLN A 76 -7.26 1.27 28.40
CA GLN A 76 -6.78 -0.11 28.42
C GLN A 76 -6.03 -0.52 27.12
N ASN A 77 -6.12 0.28 26.05
CA ASN A 77 -5.31 0.12 24.84
C ASN A 77 -3.97 0.85 24.92
N ILE A 78 -3.82 1.78 25.86
CA ILE A 78 -2.62 2.61 25.97
C ILE A 78 -1.54 1.81 26.70
N VAL A 79 -0.45 1.49 25.99
CA VAL A 79 0.71 0.81 26.55
C VAL A 79 1.89 1.78 26.62
N THR A 80 2.55 1.83 27.78
CA THR A 80 3.80 2.59 27.93
C THR A 80 4.99 1.65 27.75
N ASP A 81 5.41 1.41 26.51
CA ASP A 81 6.67 0.74 26.20
C ASP A 81 7.65 1.77 25.61
N LYS A 82 8.81 1.93 26.25
CA LYS A 82 9.88 2.84 25.80
C LYS A 82 11.05 2.11 25.13
N ASN A 83 11.04 0.79 25.17
CA ASN A 83 12.13 -0.07 24.74
C ASN A 83 11.96 -0.50 23.28
N HIS A 84 10.72 -0.68 22.82
CA HIS A 84 10.41 -1.12 21.46
C HIS A 84 9.73 -0.01 20.66
N LYS A 85 10.31 0.33 19.51
CA LYS A 85 9.66 1.17 18.51
C LYS A 85 8.87 0.27 17.57
N THR A 86 7.72 0.74 17.12
CA THR A 86 6.78 0.06 16.23
C THR A 86 6.55 0.93 14.98
N PRO A 87 7.61 1.25 14.21
CA PRO A 87 7.44 2.07 13.01
C PRO A 87 6.54 1.34 12.01
N LEU A 88 5.44 1.97 11.63
CA LEU A 88 4.42 1.41 10.74
C LEU A 88 4.36 2.22 9.45
N PHE A 89 4.63 1.59 8.32
CA PHE A 89 4.39 2.16 7.00
C PHE A 89 3.01 1.77 6.47
N ILE A 90 2.26 2.73 5.93
CA ILE A 90 1.01 2.47 5.20
C ILE A 90 1.12 3.12 3.83
N GLY A 91 1.12 2.31 2.78
CA GLY A 91 1.20 2.79 1.40
C GLY A 91 -0.15 3.28 0.90
N PHE A 92 -0.22 4.53 0.45
CA PHE A 92 -1.43 5.11 -0.12
C PHE A 92 -1.30 5.25 -1.65
N THR A 93 -2.29 4.77 -2.40
CA THR A 93 -2.38 5.06 -3.84
C THR A 93 -3.67 5.78 -4.20
N ARG A 94 -4.81 5.33 -3.65
CA ARG A 94 -6.14 5.85 -3.95
C ARG A 94 -7.15 5.45 -2.90
N ASN A 95 -8.29 6.15 -2.83
CA ASN A 95 -9.33 5.94 -1.82
C ASN A 95 -8.94 6.46 -0.42
N TRP A 96 -9.01 7.78 -0.25
CA TRP A 96 -8.68 8.47 1.01
C TRP A 96 -9.41 7.90 2.22
N TYR A 97 -10.70 7.59 2.08
CA TYR A 97 -11.56 7.17 3.17
C TYR A 97 -11.13 5.85 3.80
N LEU A 98 -10.67 4.90 2.97
CA LEU A 98 -10.11 3.65 3.48
C LEU A 98 -8.81 3.89 4.25
N LEU A 99 -7.93 4.75 3.72
CA LEU A 99 -6.68 5.10 4.42
C LEU A 99 -6.95 5.79 5.76
N GLU A 100 -7.81 6.81 5.78
CA GLU A 100 -8.15 7.55 7.00
C GLU A 100 -8.69 6.59 8.06
N GLN A 101 -9.60 5.70 7.67
CA GLN A 101 -10.13 4.65 8.53
C GLN A 101 -9.06 3.70 9.05
N ALA A 102 -8.15 3.22 8.19
CA ALA A 102 -7.06 2.33 8.60
C ALA A 102 -6.18 3.00 9.65
N VAL A 103 -5.74 4.24 9.38
CA VAL A 103 -4.94 5.06 10.30
C VAL A 103 -5.66 5.25 11.64
N VAL A 104 -6.93 5.68 11.62
CA VAL A 104 -7.70 5.94 12.84
C VAL A 104 -7.92 4.65 13.64
N SER A 105 -8.12 3.51 12.98
CA SER A 105 -8.28 2.22 13.67
C SER A 105 -6.99 1.80 14.40
N TYR A 106 -5.82 2.02 13.81
CA TYR A 106 -4.53 1.77 14.48
C TYR A 106 -4.36 2.66 15.72
N ILE A 107 -4.69 3.96 15.60
CA ILE A 107 -4.62 4.90 16.72
C ILE A 107 -5.59 4.48 17.83
N ALA A 108 -6.84 4.17 17.50
CA ALA A 108 -7.85 3.72 18.46
C ALA A 108 -7.46 2.40 19.16
N ALA A 109 -6.75 1.51 18.45
CA ALA A 109 -6.20 0.27 18.96
C ALA A 109 -4.93 0.45 19.83
N GLY A 110 -4.46 1.69 20.00
CA GLY A 110 -3.35 2.06 20.88
C GLY A 110 -1.99 2.23 20.19
N TRP A 111 -1.92 2.13 18.86
CA TRP A 111 -0.67 2.35 18.14
C TRP A 111 -0.25 3.84 18.24
N PRO A 112 1.00 4.16 18.62
CA PRO A 112 1.46 5.54 18.68
C PRO A 112 1.41 6.22 17.31
N ALA A 113 0.63 7.30 17.18
CA ALA A 113 0.43 7.98 15.91
C ALA A 113 1.74 8.51 15.30
N ASP A 114 2.67 8.96 16.13
CA ASP A 114 3.99 9.45 15.73
C ASP A 114 4.93 8.35 15.18
N GLN A 115 4.53 7.09 15.32
CA GLN A 115 5.21 5.93 14.75
C GLN A 115 4.54 5.41 13.48
N ILE A 116 3.39 5.97 13.10
CA ILE A 116 2.75 5.70 11.81
C ILE A 116 3.30 6.68 10.78
N THR A 117 3.71 6.15 9.63
CA THR A 117 4.12 6.93 8.46
C THR A 117 3.30 6.50 7.25
N VAL A 118 2.45 7.39 6.77
CA VAL A 118 1.75 7.22 5.49
C VAL A 118 2.71 7.57 4.36
N ILE A 119 2.84 6.65 3.41
CA ILE A 119 3.60 6.87 2.19
C ILE A 119 2.62 7.28 1.09
N ASP A 120 2.61 8.57 0.75
CA ASP A 120 1.87 9.12 -0.38
C ASP A 120 2.50 8.63 -1.68
N ASN A 121 1.99 7.50 -2.16
CA ASN A 121 2.32 6.85 -3.42
C ASN A 121 1.23 7.11 -4.47
N SER A 122 0.51 8.23 -4.35
CA SER A 122 -0.55 8.61 -5.30
C SER A 122 0.00 8.92 -6.70
N GLY A 123 1.24 9.38 -6.80
CA GLY A 123 1.86 9.79 -8.07
C GLY A 123 1.35 11.14 -8.59
N VAL A 124 0.71 11.95 -7.75
CA VAL A 124 0.27 13.32 -8.09
C VAL A 124 1.27 14.41 -7.67
N MET A 125 2.54 14.01 -7.56
CA MET A 125 3.68 14.85 -7.20
C MET A 125 3.49 15.61 -5.86
N ASP A 126 3.25 16.91 -5.90
CA ASP A 126 3.05 17.80 -4.77
C ASP A 126 1.60 18.30 -4.63
N SER A 127 0.68 17.80 -5.46
CA SER A 127 -0.71 18.28 -5.46
C SER A 127 -1.42 18.09 -4.12
N ASN A 128 -1.23 16.94 -3.47
CA ASN A 128 -1.79 16.70 -2.13
C ASN A 128 -1.14 17.57 -1.05
N LEU A 129 0.18 17.79 -1.14
CA LEU A 129 0.91 18.67 -0.22
C LEU A 129 0.38 20.11 -0.29
N HIS A 130 0.00 20.56 -1.48
CA HIS A 130 -0.53 21.90 -1.72
C HIS A 130 -2.06 21.98 -1.68
N GLY A 131 -2.77 20.89 -1.34
CA GLY A 131 -4.24 20.88 -1.25
C GLY A 131 -4.94 21.17 -2.58
N LEU A 132 -4.36 20.75 -3.70
CA LEU A 132 -4.86 21.06 -5.05
C LEU A 132 -5.89 20.06 -5.58
N LEU A 133 -6.13 18.96 -4.86
CA LEU A 133 -7.06 17.91 -5.27
C LEU A 133 -8.34 17.96 -4.43
N SER A 134 -9.49 17.71 -5.06
CA SER A 134 -10.76 17.60 -4.33
C SER A 134 -10.94 16.20 -3.72
N PRO A 135 -11.77 16.04 -2.66
CA PRO A 135 -12.08 14.73 -2.09
C PRO A 135 -12.73 13.72 -3.05
N ARG A 136 -13.17 14.14 -4.24
CA ARG A 136 -13.67 13.22 -5.28
C ARG A 136 -12.57 12.65 -6.15
N ASN A 137 -11.39 13.26 -6.17
CA ASN A 137 -10.26 12.78 -6.93
C ASN A 137 -9.74 11.46 -6.32
N PRO A 138 -9.59 10.37 -7.09
CA PRO A 138 -9.10 9.10 -6.56
C PRO A 138 -7.74 9.17 -5.88
N TRP A 139 -6.90 10.13 -6.24
CA TRP A 139 -5.55 10.32 -5.70
C TRP A 139 -5.48 11.34 -4.57
N TYR A 140 -6.63 11.88 -4.15
CA TYR A 140 -6.71 12.81 -3.03
C TYR A 140 -6.19 12.17 -1.74
N LEU A 141 -5.30 12.88 -1.06
CA LEU A 141 -4.79 12.54 0.27
C LEU A 141 -4.84 13.81 1.13
N ASN A 142 -5.56 13.77 2.24
CA ASN A 142 -5.66 14.93 3.13
C ASN A 142 -4.45 14.99 4.08
N HIS A 143 -3.38 15.67 3.64
CA HIS A 143 -2.17 15.83 4.44
C HIS A 143 -2.45 16.54 5.78
N THR A 144 -3.28 17.59 5.77
CA THR A 144 -3.65 18.32 6.99
C THR A 144 -4.35 17.42 8.01
N ARG A 145 -5.24 16.50 7.57
CA ARG A 145 -5.91 15.56 8.48
C ARG A 145 -4.92 14.56 9.08
N LEU A 146 -3.98 14.03 8.31
CA LEU A 146 -2.95 13.13 8.83
C LEU A 146 -2.05 13.83 9.85
N ASP A 147 -1.65 15.08 9.57
CA ASP A 147 -0.88 15.90 10.52
C ASP A 147 -1.68 16.18 11.81
N GLN A 148 -2.97 16.48 11.70
CA GLN A 148 -3.88 16.64 12.86
C GLN A 148 -3.97 15.36 13.71
N LEU A 149 -3.90 14.19 13.09
CA LEU A 149 -3.87 12.89 13.78
C LEU A 149 -2.49 12.56 14.38
N GLY A 150 -1.46 13.37 14.12
CA GLY A 150 -0.08 13.16 14.60
C GLY A 150 0.70 12.13 13.79
N VAL A 151 0.23 11.81 12.58
CA VAL A 151 0.82 10.80 11.68
C VAL A 151 1.83 11.45 10.75
N LYS A 152 2.95 10.77 10.52
CA LYS A 152 3.98 11.26 9.58
C LYS A 152 3.57 10.98 8.14
N ILE A 153 3.97 11.85 7.23
CA ILE A 153 3.75 11.69 5.80
C ILE A 153 5.10 11.71 5.10
N LYS A 154 5.33 10.76 4.19
CA LYS A 154 6.42 10.83 3.21
C LYS A 154 5.83 10.67 1.82
N ARG A 155 6.32 11.44 0.85
CA ARG A 155 5.89 11.34 -0.54
C ARG A 155 6.87 10.50 -1.35
N THR A 156 6.36 9.73 -2.30
CA THR A 156 7.19 9.18 -3.37
C THR A 156 7.34 10.22 -4.49
N PRO A 157 8.48 10.25 -5.21
CA PRO A 157 8.68 11.20 -6.31
C PRO A 157 7.86 10.84 -7.56
N THR A 158 7.30 9.63 -7.63
CA THR A 158 6.41 9.15 -8.70
C THR A 158 5.54 8.01 -8.15
N LEU A 159 4.59 7.53 -8.95
CA LEU A 159 3.85 6.31 -8.61
C LEU A 159 4.78 5.09 -8.68
N LEU A 160 5.03 4.47 -7.53
CA LEU A 160 5.76 3.20 -7.42
C LEU A 160 4.80 2.02 -7.56
N THR A 161 5.27 0.95 -8.20
CA THR A 161 4.60 -0.36 -8.15
C THR A 161 4.67 -0.96 -6.74
N PHE A 162 3.93 -2.03 -6.47
CA PHE A 162 3.96 -2.66 -5.14
C PHE A 162 5.38 -3.12 -4.77
N ALA A 163 6.08 -3.81 -5.68
CA ALA A 163 7.46 -4.26 -5.41
C ALA A 163 8.44 -3.09 -5.18
N GLN A 164 8.29 -2.01 -5.94
CA GLN A 164 9.09 -0.79 -5.74
C GLN A 164 8.77 -0.11 -4.41
N LEU A 165 7.50 -0.07 -4.01
CA LEU A 165 7.07 0.51 -2.75
C LEU A 165 7.58 -0.30 -1.54
N GLN A 166 7.59 -1.63 -1.63
CA GLN A 166 8.19 -2.49 -0.61
C GLN A 166 9.70 -2.22 -0.46
N ASN A 167 10.42 -2.07 -1.57
CA ASN A 167 11.83 -1.65 -1.53
C ASN A 167 12.03 -0.24 -0.97
N TYR A 168 11.08 0.67 -1.21
CA TYR A 168 11.09 1.99 -0.60
C TYR A 168 10.92 1.94 0.93
N PHE A 169 10.07 1.05 1.45
CA PHE A 169 9.95 0.81 2.91
C PHE A 169 11.26 0.26 3.48
N ILE A 170 11.86 -0.72 2.81
CA ILE A 170 13.15 -1.30 3.23
C ILE A 170 14.24 -0.22 3.25
N ASN A 171 14.36 0.58 2.18
CA ASN A 171 15.33 1.67 2.12
C ASN A 171 15.08 2.70 3.25
N SER A 172 13.83 3.09 3.46
CA SER A 172 13.46 4.02 4.54
C SER A 172 13.85 3.48 5.92
N ALA A 173 13.69 2.18 6.16
CA ALA A 173 14.10 1.56 7.42
C ALA A 173 15.63 1.51 7.56
N ILE A 174 16.36 1.26 6.48
CA ILE A 174 17.84 1.29 6.44
C ILE A 174 18.36 2.68 6.77
N GLU A 175 17.84 3.73 6.13
CA GLU A 175 18.24 5.12 6.36
C GLU A 175 18.01 5.55 7.82
N GLN A 176 16.98 5.00 8.45
CA GLN A 176 16.63 5.28 9.84
C GLN A 176 17.32 4.35 10.85
N ASN A 177 18.20 3.45 10.38
CA ASN A 177 18.86 2.41 11.17
C ASN A 177 17.89 1.54 11.99
N TRP A 178 16.74 1.19 11.42
CA TRP A 178 15.79 0.27 12.04
C TRP A 178 16.16 -1.18 11.73
N SER A 179 16.10 -2.05 12.75
CA SER A 179 16.30 -3.50 12.59
C SER A 179 15.05 -4.18 12.02
N TYR A 180 13.89 -3.59 12.22
CA TYR A 180 12.61 -4.06 11.73
C TYR A 180 11.65 -2.89 11.49
N PHE A 181 10.58 -3.16 10.74
CA PHE A 181 9.45 -2.24 10.60
C PHE A 181 8.16 -3.03 10.37
N PHE A 182 7.02 -2.38 10.59
CA PHE A 182 5.73 -2.89 10.16
C PHE A 182 5.32 -2.23 8.87
N TRP A 183 4.62 -2.96 8.01
CA TRP A 183 3.82 -2.36 6.96
C TRP A 183 2.40 -2.90 7.02
N SER A 184 1.44 -2.06 6.61
CA SER A 184 0.04 -2.45 6.54
C SER A 184 -0.59 -2.00 5.23
N HIS A 185 -1.59 -2.76 4.82
CA HIS A 185 -2.56 -2.40 3.83
C HIS A 185 -3.33 -1.13 4.24
N MET A 186 -3.72 -0.32 3.25
CA MET A 186 -4.48 0.90 3.51
C MET A 186 -5.99 0.68 3.62
N ASP A 187 -6.46 -0.53 3.34
CA ASP A 187 -7.86 -0.93 3.25
C ASP A 187 -8.26 -1.91 4.37
N VAL A 188 -7.70 -1.68 5.56
CA VAL A 188 -7.95 -2.50 6.76
C VAL A 188 -8.60 -1.70 7.89
N VAL A 189 -9.29 -2.40 8.79
CA VAL A 189 -9.66 -1.91 10.13
C VAL A 189 -9.16 -2.89 11.18
N VAL A 190 -8.47 -2.38 12.21
CA VAL A 190 -7.99 -3.19 13.33
C VAL A 190 -8.84 -2.99 14.58
N LEU A 191 -9.16 -4.07 15.29
CA LEU A 191 -9.83 -4.03 16.60
C LEU A 191 -9.16 -4.95 17.62
N SER A 192 -9.14 -4.50 18.88
CA SER A 192 -8.85 -5.36 20.03
C SER A 192 -9.97 -6.40 20.22
N LYS A 193 -9.62 -7.55 20.81
CA LYS A 193 -10.61 -8.56 21.22
C LYS A 193 -11.15 -8.22 22.61
N GLU A 194 -12.10 -7.29 22.67
CA GLU A 194 -12.63 -6.79 23.95
C GLU A 194 -13.33 -7.87 24.80
N TYR A 195 -13.74 -8.99 24.18
CA TYR A 195 -14.37 -10.13 24.86
C TYR A 195 -13.38 -11.12 25.52
N GLU A 196 -12.07 -10.99 25.30
CA GLU A 196 -11.09 -11.89 25.92
C GLU A 196 -10.82 -11.52 27.38
N SER A 197 -10.74 -12.53 28.26
CA SER A 197 -10.40 -12.38 29.67
C SER A 197 -9.21 -13.29 30.03
N PRO A 198 -8.09 -12.75 30.55
CA PRO A 198 -7.84 -11.33 30.80
C PRO A 198 -7.74 -10.52 29.51
N TYR A 199 -8.25 -9.28 29.54
CA TYR A 199 -8.18 -8.36 28.41
C TYR A 199 -6.74 -7.99 28.09
N LYS A 200 -6.42 -7.98 26.79
CA LYS A 200 -5.16 -7.44 26.27
C LYS A 200 -5.41 -6.81 24.91
N GLY A 201 -5.18 -5.50 24.83
CA GLY A 201 -5.41 -4.72 23.62
C GLY A 201 -4.52 -5.14 22.45
N PHE A 202 -4.93 -4.75 21.24
CA PHE A 202 -4.24 -5.09 20.00
C PHE A 202 -2.77 -4.66 20.03
N TYR A 203 -2.48 -3.39 20.34
CA TYR A 203 -1.12 -2.88 20.39
C TYR A 203 -0.25 -3.57 21.46
N ALA A 204 -0.83 -3.94 22.60
CA ALA A 204 -0.11 -4.70 23.63
C ALA A 204 0.35 -6.07 23.11
N ARG A 205 -0.44 -6.74 22.27
CA ARG A 205 -0.10 -8.03 21.64
C ARG A 205 0.94 -7.88 20.54
N ILE A 206 0.93 -6.76 19.80
CA ILE A 206 2.01 -6.42 18.86
C ILE A 206 3.35 -6.35 19.60
N LEU A 207 3.38 -5.70 20.77
CA LEU A 207 4.58 -5.59 21.58
C LEU A 207 5.05 -6.93 22.16
N ASP A 208 4.14 -7.85 22.51
CA ASP A 208 4.53 -9.21 22.91
C ASP A 208 5.23 -9.92 21.77
N CYS A 209 4.65 -9.88 20.57
CA CYS A 209 5.25 -10.49 19.38
C CYS A 209 6.65 -9.92 19.11
N LEU A 210 6.85 -8.61 19.28
CA LEU A 210 8.16 -8.00 19.14
C LEU A 210 9.15 -8.50 20.18
N ARG A 211 8.77 -8.56 21.46
CA ARG A 211 9.65 -9.06 22.52
C ARG A 211 10.07 -10.51 22.28
N GLU A 212 9.14 -11.35 21.82
CA GLU A 212 9.42 -12.73 21.46
C GLU A 212 10.39 -12.86 20.27
N LEU A 213 10.28 -11.98 19.27
CA LEU A 213 11.06 -12.05 18.02
C LEU A 213 12.36 -11.26 18.02
N VAL A 214 12.50 -10.24 18.86
CA VAL A 214 13.75 -9.46 18.93
C VAL A 214 14.80 -10.21 19.74
N ASP A 215 14.38 -10.97 20.76
CA ASP A 215 15.29 -11.73 21.63
C ASP A 215 15.52 -13.18 21.18
N THR A 216 14.84 -13.64 20.13
CA THR A 216 15.00 -15.00 19.60
C THR A 216 16.30 -15.14 18.79
N LYS A 217 16.85 -16.36 18.80
CA LYS A 217 17.94 -16.78 17.88
C LYS A 217 17.41 -17.29 16.54
N GLU A 218 16.09 -17.30 16.36
CA GLU A 218 15.44 -17.74 15.14
C GLU A 218 15.81 -16.83 13.95
N LYS A 219 16.11 -17.46 12.82
CA LYS A 219 16.36 -16.77 11.56
C LYS A 219 15.02 -16.39 10.91
N TRP A 220 14.37 -15.34 11.42
CA TRP A 220 13.06 -14.90 10.93
C TRP A 220 13.16 -13.77 9.91
N ALA A 221 12.21 -13.74 8.96
CA ALA A 221 12.10 -12.68 7.97
C ALA A 221 10.81 -11.87 8.11
N LEU A 222 9.68 -12.56 8.27
CA LEU A 222 8.35 -11.94 8.29
C LEU A 222 7.49 -12.54 9.41
N LYS A 223 6.69 -11.69 10.05
CA LYS A 223 5.57 -12.11 10.90
C LYS A 223 4.28 -11.48 10.38
N PHE A 224 3.33 -12.33 10.00
CA PHE A 224 2.04 -11.96 9.45
C PHE A 224 1.00 -11.83 10.56
N PHE A 225 0.16 -10.80 10.46
CA PHE A 225 -0.97 -10.57 11.34
C PHE A 225 -2.22 -10.57 10.46
N ALA A 226 -2.90 -11.72 10.42
CA ALA A 226 -3.97 -12.03 9.47
C ALA A 226 -3.53 -11.83 8.01
N TYR A 227 -2.80 -12.83 7.48
CA TYR A 227 -2.17 -12.73 6.16
C TYR A 227 -1.22 -11.51 6.09
N ASP A 228 -0.99 -10.93 4.91
CA ASP A 228 -0.08 -9.80 4.72
C ASP A 228 -0.67 -8.43 5.07
N TRP A 229 -1.90 -8.38 5.60
CA TRP A 229 -2.64 -7.14 5.90
C TRP A 229 -1.92 -6.23 6.90
N LEU A 230 -1.23 -6.84 7.86
CA LEU A 230 -0.22 -6.21 8.69
C LEU A 230 0.95 -7.19 8.80
N THR A 231 2.16 -6.71 8.53
CA THR A 231 3.34 -7.56 8.53
C THR A 231 4.50 -6.87 9.23
N LEU A 232 5.15 -7.59 10.15
CA LEU A 232 6.45 -7.22 10.71
C LEU A 232 7.56 -7.77 9.81
N VAL A 233 8.53 -6.92 9.47
CA VAL A 233 9.59 -7.20 8.51
C VAL A 233 10.96 -7.06 9.16
N ASN A 234 11.81 -8.08 9.05
CA ASN A 234 13.21 -8.04 9.48
C ASN A 234 14.09 -7.41 8.39
N VAL A 235 14.67 -6.24 8.66
CA VAL A 235 15.48 -5.48 7.69
C VAL A 235 16.74 -6.26 7.28
N SER A 236 17.36 -6.99 8.21
CA SER A 236 18.55 -7.80 7.90
C SER A 236 18.21 -8.94 6.94
N ALA A 237 17.05 -9.57 7.09
CA ALA A 237 16.60 -10.62 6.17
C ALA A 237 16.34 -10.04 4.77
N MET A 238 15.72 -8.85 4.69
CA MET A 238 15.49 -8.18 3.41
C MET A 238 16.80 -7.80 2.71
N LYS A 239 17.80 -7.32 3.46
CA LYS A 239 19.15 -7.02 2.94
C LYS A 239 19.87 -8.26 2.44
N ASP A 240 19.83 -9.35 3.21
CA ASP A 240 20.42 -10.63 2.80
C ASP A 240 19.74 -11.17 1.53
N MET A 241 18.44 -10.92 1.36
CA MET A 241 17.70 -11.35 0.18
C MET A 241 17.90 -10.46 -1.05
N GLY A 242 18.34 -9.22 -0.88
CA GLY A 242 18.45 -8.24 -1.97
C GLY A 242 17.14 -7.52 -2.31
N GLY A 243 16.15 -7.54 -1.40
CA GLY A 243 14.86 -6.89 -1.59
C GLY A 243 13.92 -7.58 -2.60
N TRP A 244 12.84 -6.88 -2.93
CA TRP A 244 11.79 -7.32 -3.86
C TRP A 244 12.23 -7.14 -5.31
N ASP A 245 11.90 -8.09 -6.18
CA ASP A 245 12.19 -7.99 -7.61
C ASP A 245 11.24 -6.99 -8.28
N THR A 246 11.77 -5.80 -8.60
CA THR A 246 10.97 -4.72 -9.19
C THR A 246 10.47 -5.01 -10.61
N GLN A 247 10.99 -6.04 -11.29
CA GLN A 247 10.47 -6.45 -12.59
C GLN A 247 9.16 -7.24 -12.47
N ILE A 248 8.85 -7.78 -11.28
CA ILE A 248 7.55 -8.35 -10.94
C ILE A 248 6.79 -7.30 -10.11
N PRO A 249 6.01 -6.39 -10.74
CA PRO A 249 5.60 -5.13 -10.11
C PRO A 249 4.50 -5.25 -9.06
N TYR A 250 3.62 -6.24 -9.19
CA TYR A 250 2.40 -6.39 -8.40
C TYR A 250 2.21 -7.87 -8.01
N TYR A 251 1.22 -8.58 -8.54
CA TYR A 251 0.99 -9.98 -8.17
C TYR A 251 2.13 -10.90 -8.60
N MET A 252 2.37 -11.94 -7.79
CA MET A 252 3.49 -12.89 -7.83
C MET A 252 4.82 -12.37 -7.26
N THR A 253 4.93 -11.08 -6.94
CA THR A 253 6.16 -10.55 -6.32
C THR A 253 6.32 -11.00 -4.87
N ASP A 254 5.20 -11.21 -4.18
CA ASP A 254 5.09 -11.82 -2.86
C ASP A 254 5.52 -13.29 -2.91
N CYS A 255 4.99 -14.03 -3.88
CA CYS A 255 5.40 -15.41 -4.13
C CYS A 255 6.89 -15.54 -4.42
N ASP A 256 7.44 -14.63 -5.23
CA ASP A 256 8.88 -14.55 -5.48
C ASP A 256 9.67 -14.29 -4.18
N MET A 257 9.36 -13.20 -3.48
CA MET A 257 10.11 -12.78 -2.29
C MET A 257 10.03 -13.81 -1.16
N TYR A 258 8.83 -14.31 -0.85
CA TYR A 258 8.60 -15.21 0.27
C TYR A 258 9.26 -16.57 0.04
N GLU A 259 9.19 -17.10 -1.17
CA GLU A 259 9.87 -18.37 -1.47
C GLU A 259 11.39 -18.21 -1.50
N ARG A 260 11.93 -17.09 -2.01
CA ARG A 260 13.37 -16.83 -1.92
C ARG A 260 13.83 -16.77 -0.46
N LEU A 261 13.08 -16.12 0.44
CA LEU A 261 13.33 -16.12 1.89
C LEU A 261 13.33 -17.54 2.47
N LYS A 262 12.32 -18.35 2.13
CA LYS A 262 12.27 -19.76 2.56
C LYS A 262 13.46 -20.55 2.01
N MET A 263 13.92 -20.30 0.78
CA MET A 263 15.10 -20.98 0.20
C MET A 263 16.40 -20.62 0.93
N LYS A 264 16.46 -19.48 1.62
CA LYS A 264 17.55 -19.11 2.55
C LYS A 264 17.28 -19.54 4.01
N ASP A 265 16.28 -20.39 4.22
CA ASP A 265 15.85 -20.90 5.52
C ASP A 265 15.46 -19.79 6.52
N PHE A 266 14.95 -18.66 6.01
CA PHE A 266 14.23 -17.72 6.85
C PHE A 266 12.84 -18.23 7.16
N THR A 267 12.39 -17.99 8.38
CA THR A 267 11.01 -18.29 8.79
C THR A 267 10.07 -17.14 8.46
N LEU A 268 8.87 -17.54 8.03
CA LEU A 268 7.70 -16.69 7.86
C LEU A 268 6.64 -17.29 8.77
N GLY A 269 6.16 -16.52 9.74
CA GLY A 269 5.22 -17.03 10.74
C GLY A 269 4.01 -16.14 10.92
N ASP A 270 2.99 -16.65 11.59
CA ASP A 270 1.78 -15.91 11.90
C ASP A 270 1.72 -15.52 13.38
N PHE A 271 1.05 -14.40 13.68
CA PHE A 271 0.70 -13.96 15.02
C PHE A 271 -0.72 -13.40 15.06
N ASN A 272 -1.47 -13.73 16.11
CA ASN A 272 -2.81 -13.19 16.32
C ASN A 272 -2.77 -12.03 17.34
N ALA A 273 -2.79 -10.79 16.84
CA ALA A 273 -2.86 -9.59 17.67
C ALA A 273 -4.28 -9.08 17.93
N GLY A 274 -5.29 -9.60 17.23
CA GLY A 274 -6.67 -9.16 17.35
C GLY A 274 -7.43 -9.38 16.05
N HIS A 275 -8.44 -8.55 15.80
CA HIS A 275 -9.14 -8.55 14.52
C HIS A 275 -8.50 -7.57 13.55
N ILE A 276 -8.32 -8.01 12.31
CA ILE A 276 -7.90 -7.18 11.19
C ILE A 276 -8.86 -7.51 10.06
N TYR A 277 -9.65 -6.52 9.65
CA TYR A 277 -10.69 -6.67 8.63
C TYR A 277 -10.21 -6.06 7.32
N ASP A 278 -10.10 -6.88 6.28
CA ASP A 278 -9.79 -6.46 4.90
C ASP A 278 -11.09 -6.04 4.20
N ILE A 279 -11.34 -4.73 4.06
CA ILE A 279 -12.65 -4.18 3.68
C ILE A 279 -12.59 -3.29 2.43
N GLY A 280 -13.70 -3.21 1.69
CA GLY A 280 -13.83 -2.45 0.44
C GLY A 280 -14.66 -1.17 0.55
N SER A 281 -15.09 -0.84 1.77
CA SER A 281 -15.95 0.30 2.10
C SER A 281 -15.48 0.93 3.41
N HIS A 282 -16.03 2.10 3.73
CA HIS A 282 -15.74 2.81 4.97
C HIS A 282 -16.97 2.79 5.89
N LEU A 283 -16.70 2.91 7.19
CA LEU A 283 -17.70 3.20 8.22
C LEU A 283 -18.29 4.60 7.96
N SER A 284 -19.52 4.81 8.41
CA SER A 284 -20.21 6.10 8.25
C SER A 284 -19.59 7.21 9.12
N ASP A 285 -19.13 6.87 10.33
CA ASP A 285 -18.41 7.78 11.22
C ASP A 285 -17.32 7.02 11.99
N LEU A 286 -16.07 7.46 11.83
CA LEU A 286 -14.90 6.87 12.51
C LEU A 286 -14.89 7.08 14.02
N ALA A 287 -15.75 7.95 14.57
CA ALA A 287 -15.95 8.07 16.01
C ALA A 287 -16.36 6.73 16.66
N ILE A 288 -17.00 5.84 15.90
CA ILE A 288 -17.41 4.51 16.38
C ILE A 288 -16.21 3.64 16.80
N LEU A 289 -15.00 3.92 16.32
CA LEU A 289 -13.78 3.18 16.68
C LEU A 289 -13.31 3.49 18.12
N PHE A 290 -13.83 4.55 18.72
CA PHE A 290 -13.48 4.98 20.08
C PHE A 290 -14.59 4.62 21.08
N PRO A 291 -14.29 4.56 22.39
CA PRO A 291 -15.32 4.42 23.41
C PRO A 291 -16.36 5.54 23.33
N ALA A 292 -17.62 5.21 23.63
CA ALA A 292 -18.66 6.21 23.82
C ALA A 292 -18.33 7.11 25.03
N GLU A 293 -18.86 8.33 25.02
CA GLU A 293 -18.70 9.24 26.16
C GLU A 293 -19.25 8.60 27.44
N GLY A 294 -18.44 8.55 28.49
CA GLY A 294 -18.78 7.88 29.75
C GLY A 294 -18.43 6.39 29.81
N GLU A 295 -18.07 5.76 28.70
CA GLU A 295 -17.75 4.32 28.61
C GLU A 295 -16.25 4.03 28.40
N ASN A 296 -15.38 4.97 28.77
CA ASN A 296 -13.95 4.92 28.42
C ASN A 296 -13.21 3.64 28.83
N ASN A 297 -13.68 2.94 29.87
CA ASN A 297 -13.10 1.69 30.37
C ASN A 297 -13.98 0.46 30.13
N ALA A 298 -15.12 0.60 29.47
CA ALA A 298 -15.98 -0.53 29.17
C ALA A 298 -15.35 -1.39 28.06
N LEU A 299 -15.50 -2.69 28.18
CA LEU A 299 -15.08 -3.70 27.20
C LEU A 299 -16.29 -4.55 26.84
N ASP A 300 -16.28 -5.12 25.64
CA ASP A 300 -17.32 -6.03 25.14
C ASP A 300 -18.72 -5.40 25.17
N THR A 301 -18.75 -4.08 24.96
CA THR A 301 -19.96 -3.26 24.88
C THR A 301 -20.84 -3.66 23.69
N GLN A 302 -22.11 -3.27 23.72
CA GLN A 302 -23.00 -3.47 22.57
C GLN A 302 -22.46 -2.75 21.32
N ARG A 303 -21.96 -1.52 21.50
CA ARG A 303 -21.24 -0.75 20.45
C ARG A 303 -20.15 -1.59 19.79
N PHE A 304 -19.28 -2.22 20.58
CA PHE A 304 -18.20 -3.07 20.07
C PHE A 304 -18.75 -4.27 19.29
N LYS A 305 -19.80 -4.93 19.79
CA LYS A 305 -20.43 -6.09 19.12
C LYS A 305 -21.05 -5.70 17.78
N ASP A 306 -21.74 -4.57 17.74
CA ASP A 306 -22.37 -4.04 16.52
C ASP A 306 -21.31 -3.65 15.49
N LEU A 307 -20.27 -2.92 15.90
CA LEU A 307 -19.15 -2.56 15.04
C LEU A 307 -18.44 -3.80 14.47
N ARG A 308 -18.19 -4.81 15.32
CA ARG A 308 -17.57 -6.06 14.89
C ARG A 308 -18.42 -6.77 13.84
N SER A 309 -19.73 -6.85 14.06
CA SER A 309 -20.69 -7.44 13.12
C SER A 309 -20.72 -6.68 11.78
N GLU A 310 -20.71 -5.35 11.83
CA GLU A 310 -20.65 -4.49 10.64
C GLU A 310 -19.37 -4.76 9.83
N LEU A 311 -18.20 -4.79 10.48
CA LEU A 311 -16.91 -5.03 9.83
C LEU A 311 -16.80 -6.46 9.26
N GLU A 312 -17.35 -7.46 9.96
CA GLU A 312 -17.46 -8.84 9.44
C GLU A 312 -18.32 -8.85 8.16
N GLY A 313 -19.43 -8.10 8.15
CA GLY A 313 -20.27 -7.89 6.98
C GLY A 313 -19.53 -7.21 5.81
N MET A 314 -18.80 -6.13 6.08
CA MET A 314 -18.03 -5.40 5.07
C MET A 314 -16.88 -6.24 4.48
N MET A 315 -16.22 -7.05 5.30
CA MET A 315 -15.16 -7.96 4.85
C MET A 315 -15.74 -9.07 3.97
N LYS A 316 -16.89 -9.64 4.35
CA LYS A 316 -17.62 -10.60 3.53
C LYS A 316 -18.05 -9.98 2.20
N GLU A 317 -18.59 -8.77 2.21
CA GLU A 317 -18.95 -8.03 1.01
C GLU A 317 -17.74 -7.88 0.08
N LYS A 318 -16.56 -7.52 0.60
CA LYS A 318 -15.33 -7.43 -0.19
C LYS A 318 -14.96 -8.76 -0.85
N GLN A 319 -15.03 -9.85 -0.09
CA GLN A 319 -14.65 -11.18 -0.56
C GLN A 319 -15.60 -11.74 -1.62
N GLU A 320 -16.91 -11.50 -1.46
CA GLU A 320 -17.96 -12.05 -2.31
C GLU A 320 -18.37 -11.12 -3.47
N ASN A 321 -17.77 -9.92 -3.57
CA ASN A 321 -18.16 -8.95 -4.59
C ASN A 321 -17.90 -9.48 -6.02
N LYS A 322 -18.94 -9.45 -6.85
CA LYS A 322 -18.89 -9.92 -8.26
C LYS A 322 -17.96 -9.12 -9.16
N GLN A 323 -17.68 -7.86 -8.81
CA GLN A 323 -16.73 -6.98 -9.51
C GLN A 323 -15.27 -7.25 -9.09
N GLY A 324 -15.07 -8.19 -8.16
CA GLY A 324 -13.77 -8.57 -7.61
C GLY A 324 -13.42 -7.82 -6.33
N ARG A 325 -12.48 -8.38 -5.55
CA ARG A 325 -12.08 -7.88 -4.21
C ARG A 325 -11.56 -6.44 -4.17
N ASN A 326 -11.16 -5.90 -5.31
CA ASN A 326 -10.57 -4.56 -5.43
C ASN A 326 -11.53 -3.52 -6.03
N TYR A 327 -12.84 -3.78 -6.07
CA TYR A 327 -13.83 -2.82 -6.62
C TYR A 327 -13.70 -1.42 -5.99
N TRP A 328 -13.27 -1.36 -4.73
CA TRP A 328 -13.12 -0.14 -3.94
C TRP A 328 -12.13 0.87 -4.54
N GLN A 329 -11.23 0.39 -5.39
CA GLN A 329 -10.21 1.19 -6.07
C GLN A 329 -10.79 2.16 -7.10
N ALA A 330 -12.04 1.97 -7.52
CA ALA A 330 -12.72 2.80 -8.49
C ALA A 330 -13.83 3.69 -7.88
N ARG A 331 -13.96 3.73 -6.54
CA ARG A 331 -15.07 4.44 -5.85
C ARG A 331 -14.96 5.97 -5.86
N GLN A 332 -13.75 6.52 -6.02
CA GLN A 332 -13.53 7.94 -6.26
C GLN A 332 -13.21 8.12 -7.74
N ASP A 333 -14.00 8.91 -8.46
CA ASP A 333 -13.97 9.02 -9.93
C ASP A 333 -13.94 10.47 -10.45
N GLY A 334 -13.90 11.47 -9.57
CA GLY A 334 -13.89 12.88 -9.92
C GLY A 334 -12.49 13.46 -10.19
N GLY A 335 -12.40 14.79 -10.07
CA GLY A 335 -11.16 15.55 -10.20
C GLY A 335 -10.70 15.83 -11.62
N GLU A 336 -11.53 15.60 -12.64
CA GLU A 336 -11.18 15.94 -14.02
C GLU A 336 -10.83 17.44 -14.15
N GLY A 337 -9.67 17.72 -14.74
CA GLY A 337 -9.11 19.07 -14.84
C GLY A 337 -8.18 19.49 -13.70
N GLU A 338 -8.08 18.69 -12.62
CA GLU A 338 -7.12 18.94 -11.54
C GLU A 338 -5.68 18.54 -11.94
N PRO A 339 -4.64 19.10 -11.27
CA PRO A 339 -3.25 18.76 -11.54
C PRO A 339 -2.97 17.26 -11.43
N PHE A 340 -2.19 16.73 -12.38
CA PHE A 340 -1.81 15.30 -12.45
C PHE A 340 -2.99 14.32 -12.48
N TRP A 341 -4.20 14.80 -12.81
CA TRP A 341 -5.35 13.93 -13.01
C TRP A 341 -5.08 12.94 -14.15
N ARG A 342 -5.54 11.71 -13.95
CA ARG A 342 -5.53 10.64 -14.95
C ARG A 342 -6.96 10.12 -15.08
N ASN A 343 -7.30 9.50 -16.20
CA ASN A 343 -8.58 8.80 -16.29
C ASN A 343 -8.58 7.57 -15.35
N PRO A 344 -9.47 7.46 -14.34
CA PRO A 344 -9.43 6.36 -13.36
C PRO A 344 -9.60 4.96 -13.97
N VAL A 345 -10.45 4.85 -15.01
CA VAL A 345 -10.67 3.59 -15.74
C VAL A 345 -9.43 3.19 -16.53
N GLY A 346 -8.81 4.13 -17.24
CA GLY A 346 -7.55 3.93 -17.95
C GLY A 346 -6.40 3.55 -17.01
N PHE A 347 -6.35 4.19 -15.84
CA PHE A 347 -5.41 3.86 -14.77
C PHE A 347 -5.56 2.41 -14.32
N GLU A 348 -6.78 1.97 -13.97
CA GLU A 348 -7.02 0.58 -13.55
C GLU A 348 -6.64 -0.42 -14.66
N LYS A 349 -7.01 -0.15 -15.91
CA LYS A 349 -6.61 -0.99 -17.06
C LYS A 349 -5.08 -1.13 -17.16
N SER A 350 -4.34 -0.03 -16.95
CA SER A 350 -2.89 -0.06 -16.98
C SER A 350 -2.30 -0.92 -15.84
N ILE A 351 -2.83 -0.81 -14.63
CA ILE A 351 -2.41 -1.63 -13.48
C ILE A 351 -2.66 -3.12 -13.77
N ARG A 352 -3.82 -3.48 -14.32
CA ARG A 352 -4.13 -4.86 -14.71
C ARG A 352 -3.18 -5.41 -15.76
N PHE A 353 -2.83 -4.61 -16.77
CA PHE A 353 -1.83 -5.00 -17.76
C PHE A 353 -0.47 -5.30 -17.10
N TRP A 354 0.00 -4.45 -16.18
CA TRP A 354 1.24 -4.69 -15.44
C TRP A 354 1.18 -5.92 -14.54
N ILE A 355 0.03 -6.19 -13.92
CA ILE A 355 -0.20 -7.43 -13.14
C ILE A 355 -0.06 -8.67 -14.04
N GLU A 356 -0.68 -8.66 -15.21
CA GLU A 356 -0.62 -9.79 -16.17
C GLU A 356 0.81 -10.02 -16.68
N ARG A 357 1.50 -8.95 -17.08
CA ARG A 357 2.90 -9.02 -17.51
C ARG A 357 3.84 -9.45 -16.38
N GLY A 358 3.58 -9.01 -15.14
CA GLY A 358 4.32 -9.46 -13.96
C GLY A 358 4.19 -10.95 -13.70
N ARG A 359 2.99 -11.51 -13.87
CA ARG A 359 2.75 -12.96 -13.78
C ARG A 359 3.50 -13.73 -14.86
N GLU A 360 3.51 -13.23 -16.10
CA GLU A 360 4.30 -13.84 -17.18
C GLU A 360 5.80 -13.78 -16.88
N LEU A 361 6.30 -12.66 -16.38
CA LEU A 361 7.70 -12.54 -16.01
C LEU A 361 8.06 -13.49 -14.87
N PHE A 362 7.22 -13.63 -13.83
CA PHE A 362 7.41 -14.64 -12.77
C PHE A 362 7.53 -16.05 -13.36
N ARG A 363 6.68 -16.39 -14.34
CA ARG A 363 6.73 -17.68 -15.03
C ARG A 363 8.02 -17.90 -15.78
N MET A 364 8.46 -16.91 -16.54
CA MET A 364 9.75 -16.95 -17.23
C MET A 364 10.89 -17.08 -16.23
N LYS A 365 10.82 -16.31 -15.14
CA LYS A 365 11.81 -16.27 -14.08
C LYS A 365 12.05 -17.63 -13.46
N TRP A 366 10.99 -18.32 -13.07
CA TRP A 366 11.12 -19.57 -12.33
C TRP A 366 10.93 -20.82 -13.19
N ASN A 367 10.62 -20.64 -14.48
CA ASN A 367 10.03 -21.69 -15.33
C ASN A 367 8.87 -22.41 -14.60
N TYR A 368 8.07 -21.65 -13.85
CA TYR A 368 7.04 -22.17 -12.95
C TYR A 368 6.01 -21.09 -12.62
N SER A 369 4.76 -21.47 -12.41
CA SER A 369 3.64 -20.51 -12.30
C SER A 369 3.06 -20.36 -10.90
N GLU A 370 3.37 -21.27 -9.98
CA GLU A 370 2.76 -21.29 -8.65
C GLU A 370 3.68 -20.74 -7.57
N CYS A 371 3.10 -20.41 -6.42
CA CYS A 371 3.80 -19.75 -5.32
C CYS A 371 4.57 -20.69 -4.40
N ASP A 372 4.68 -21.99 -4.72
CA ASP A 372 5.36 -23.00 -3.92
C ASP A 372 6.73 -23.41 -4.51
N LEU A 373 7.51 -22.41 -4.95
CA LEU A 373 8.78 -22.58 -5.65
C LEU A 373 9.76 -23.54 -4.94
N LYS A 374 9.97 -23.38 -3.63
CA LYS A 374 10.88 -24.27 -2.87
C LYS A 374 10.37 -25.71 -2.88
N LYS A 375 9.06 -25.92 -2.72
CA LYS A 375 8.42 -27.24 -2.76
C LYS A 375 8.50 -27.87 -4.16
N ALA A 376 8.38 -27.06 -5.21
CA ALA A 376 8.58 -27.45 -6.59
C ALA A 376 10.07 -27.71 -6.96
N GLY A 377 10.99 -27.62 -6.00
CA GLY A 377 12.41 -27.92 -6.19
C GLY A 377 13.21 -26.78 -6.81
N ARG A 378 12.64 -25.57 -6.93
CA ARG A 378 13.37 -24.38 -7.39
C ARG A 378 14.36 -23.91 -6.33
N ARG A 379 15.49 -23.37 -6.78
CA ARG A 379 16.58 -22.87 -5.93
C ARG A 379 16.93 -21.45 -6.34
N LEU A 380 17.51 -20.69 -5.42
CA LEU A 380 17.92 -19.30 -5.68
C LEU A 380 18.85 -19.18 -6.89
N SER A 381 19.75 -20.13 -7.09
CA SER A 381 20.68 -20.13 -8.23
C SER A 381 20.02 -20.40 -9.60
N GLN A 382 18.70 -20.58 -9.62
CA GLN A 382 17.91 -20.86 -10.81
C GLN A 382 16.91 -19.71 -11.07
N ASP A 383 17.10 -18.56 -10.41
CA ASP A 383 16.33 -17.38 -10.77
C ASP A 383 16.70 -16.94 -12.20
N TRP A 384 15.67 -16.96 -13.05
CA TRP A 384 15.69 -16.78 -14.51
C TRP A 384 16.20 -18.01 -15.29
N ALA A 385 15.91 -19.18 -14.71
CA ALA A 385 16.05 -20.52 -15.26
C ALA A 385 17.50 -21.03 -15.42
#